data_AF-F7ZED5-F1
#
_entry.id   AF-F7ZED5-F1
#
_cell.length_a   1.000
_cell.length_b   1.000
_cell.length_c   1.000
_cell.angle_alpha   90.00
_cell.angle_beta   90.00
_cell.angle_gamma   90.00
#
_symmetry.space_group_name_H-M   'P 1'
#
loop_
_entity.id
_entity.type
_entity.pdbx_description
1 polymer ?
#
loop_
_entity_poly.entity_id
_entity_poly.type
_entity_poly.pdbx_seq_one_letter_code
_entity_poly.pdbx_strand_id
1 'polypeptide(L)'
;MEPATLHPMATGHIPKYVAAADGSDYLFTFMVIFTVGVVILIGVAYFTLHAIPEKLAHKSNHPQFQLVGILSLLALFTHNGLFWVAAILVAGFQFPDFSSPLRAIADAIDRNGSRDAAPNAQTSQNSETPVTPTPKETSDA
;
A
#
# COMPACT_ATOMS: atom_id res chain seq x y z
N MET A 1 -1.89 15.96 75.73
CA MET A 1 -1.17 15.41 74.56
C MET A 1 -0.10 16.41 74.21
N GLU A 2 1.17 16.03 74.32
CA GLU A 2 2.30 16.82 73.83
C GLU A 2 2.21 16.95 72.30
N PRO A 3 2.36 18.15 71.71
CA PRO A 3 2.50 18.28 70.27
C PRO A 3 3.85 17.69 69.85
N ALA A 4 3.85 16.70 68.96
CA ALA A 4 5.09 16.07 68.50
C ALA A 4 6.02 17.10 67.86
N THR A 5 7.11 17.43 68.55
CA THR A 5 8.11 18.38 68.09
C THR A 5 8.84 17.80 66.87
N LEU A 6 8.60 18.40 65.71
CA LEU A 6 9.27 18.00 64.48
C LEU A 6 10.79 18.15 64.65
N HIS A 7 11.53 17.10 64.28
CA HIS A 7 12.98 17.06 64.44
C HIS A 7 13.63 18.27 63.72
N PRO A 8 14.64 18.96 64.29
CA PRO A 8 15.18 20.21 63.73
C PRO A 8 15.86 20.07 62.35
N MET A 9 16.02 18.85 61.84
CA MET A 9 16.49 18.57 60.47
C MET A 9 15.38 18.08 59.52
N ALA A 10 14.11 18.08 59.96
CA ALA A 10 12.98 17.79 59.09
C ALA A 10 12.78 18.95 58.11
N THR A 11 13.07 18.72 56.83
CA THR A 11 12.85 19.68 55.76
C THR A 11 11.35 19.94 55.58
N GLY A 12 10.87 21.07 56.10
CA GLY A 12 9.44 21.45 56.08
C GLY A 12 8.83 21.74 54.70
N HIS A 13 9.56 21.43 53.62
CA HIS A 13 9.04 21.46 52.26
C HIS A 13 9.33 20.11 51.58
N ILE A 14 8.28 19.45 51.10
CA ILE A 14 8.39 18.27 50.24
C ILE A 14 7.93 18.71 48.84
N PRO A 15 8.66 18.40 47.76
CA PRO A 15 8.25 18.79 46.42
C PRO A 15 6.89 18.17 46.04
N LYS A 16 6.01 18.98 45.44
CA LYS A 16 4.62 18.65 45.07
C LYS A 16 4.41 17.45 44.12
N TYR A 17 5.48 16.83 43.63
CA TYR A 17 5.47 15.64 42.77
C TYR A 17 5.85 14.35 43.53
N VAL A 18 6.13 14.45 44.83
CA VAL A 18 6.31 13.29 45.73
C VAL A 18 4.95 12.96 46.34
N ALA A 19 4.68 11.67 46.54
CA ALA A 19 3.47 11.20 47.22
C ALA A 19 3.29 11.88 48.59
N ALA A 20 2.13 12.48 48.80
CA ALA A 20 1.77 13.16 50.05
C ALA A 20 1.04 12.22 51.02
N ALA A 21 1.01 12.60 52.30
CA ALA A 21 0.42 11.80 53.37
C ALA A 21 -1.12 11.67 53.30
N ASP A 22 -1.78 12.45 52.44
CA ASP A 22 -3.20 12.32 52.09
C ASP A 22 -3.46 11.22 51.03
N GLY A 23 -2.40 10.58 50.51
CA GLY A 23 -2.46 9.57 49.46
C GLY A 23 -2.40 10.13 48.05
N SER A 24 -2.26 11.45 47.86
CA SER A 24 -2.12 12.04 46.53
C SER A 24 -0.71 11.88 45.96
N ASP A 25 -0.61 11.36 44.73
CA ASP A 25 0.65 11.30 43.97
C ASP A 25 0.41 11.77 42.53
N TYR A 26 0.77 13.02 42.27
CA TYR A 26 0.62 13.66 40.96
C TYR A 26 1.59 13.10 39.92
N LEU A 27 2.78 12.65 40.31
CA LEU A 27 3.78 12.13 39.38
C LEU A 27 3.38 10.73 38.90
N PHE A 28 2.95 9.86 39.81
CA PHE A 28 2.40 8.56 39.48
C PHE A 28 1.15 8.69 38.61
N THR A 29 0.20 9.56 38.98
CA THR A 29 -1.02 9.80 38.20
C THR A 29 -0.71 10.27 36.78
N PHE A 30 0.22 11.22 36.62
CA PHE A 30 0.68 11.69 35.31
C PHE A 30 1.36 10.56 34.51
N MET A 31 2.24 9.78 35.13
CA MET A 31 2.93 8.66 34.48
C MET A 31 1.97 7.56 34.03
N VAL A 32 0.92 7.26 34.78
CA VAL A 32 -0.13 6.31 34.37
C VAL A 32 -0.85 6.83 33.11
N ILE A 33 -1.32 8.07 33.13
CA ILE A 33 -2.01 8.69 31.98
C ILE A 33 -1.08 8.76 30.75
N PHE A 34 0.17 9.18 30.94
CA PHE A 34 1.19 9.23 29.89
C PHE A 34 1.47 7.84 29.31
N THR A 35 1.64 6.82 30.16
CA THR A 35 1.90 5.44 29.73
C THR A 35 0.72 4.89 28.93
N VAL A 36 -0.52 5.11 29.38
CA VAL A 36 -1.72 4.73 28.62
C VAL A 36 -1.77 5.45 27.27
N GLY A 37 -1.45 6.74 27.22
CA GLY A 37 -1.35 7.51 25.97
C GLY A 37 -0.29 6.97 25.01
N VAL A 38 0.89 6.61 25.53
CA VAL A 38 1.99 6.00 24.75
C VAL A 38 1.61 4.61 24.24
N VAL A 39 0.97 3.78 25.05
CA VAL A 39 0.47 2.46 24.63
C VAL A 39 -0.58 2.59 23.53
N ILE A 40 -1.51 3.54 23.64
CA ILE A 40 -2.50 3.82 22.58
C ILE A 40 -1.79 4.34 21.32
N LEU A 41 -0.83 5.25 21.43
CA LEU A 41 -0.06 5.78 20.30
C LEU A 41 0.69 4.67 19.57
N ILE A 42 1.39 3.80 20.30
CA ILE A 42 2.10 2.64 19.74
C ILE A 42 1.12 1.64 19.13
N GLY A 43 -0.03 1.38 19.76
CA GLY A 43 -1.07 0.51 19.21
C GLY A 43 -1.64 1.04 17.89
N VAL A 44 -2.00 2.33 17.84
CA VAL A 44 -2.46 2.99 16.61
C VAL A 44 -1.38 2.96 15.54
N ALA A 45 -0.11 3.24 15.88
CA ALA A 45 1.00 3.15 14.96
C ALA A 45 1.18 1.71 14.43
N TYR A 46 1.13 0.70 15.30
CA TYR A 46 1.24 -0.72 14.95
C TYR A 46 0.13 -1.15 13.98
N PHE A 47 -1.15 -0.86 14.29
CA PHE A 47 -2.27 -1.17 13.39
C PHE A 47 -2.16 -0.41 12.07
N THR A 48 -1.77 0.87 12.10
CA THR A 48 -1.57 1.67 10.87
C THR A 48 -0.47 1.08 9.99
N LEU A 49 0.66 0.67 10.57
CA LEU A 49 1.81 0.11 9.85
C LEU A 49 1.52 -1.27 9.24
N HIS A 50 0.60 -2.04 9.85
CA HIS A 50 0.11 -3.33 9.33
C HIS A 50 -1.03 -3.19 8.30
N ALA A 51 -1.74 -2.05 8.27
CA ALA A 51 -2.73 -1.75 7.24
C ALA A 51 -2.11 -1.19 5.93
N ILE A 52 -0.87 -0.71 5.96
CA ILE A 52 -0.17 -0.20 4.76
C ILE A 52 0.00 -1.28 3.66
N PRO A 53 0.49 -2.51 3.96
CA PRO A 53 0.60 -3.58 2.97
C PRO A 53 -0.75 -3.96 2.32
N GLU A 54 -1.84 -3.94 3.07
CA GLU A 54 -3.20 -4.19 2.57
C GLU A 54 -3.66 -3.09 1.58
N LYS A 55 -3.45 -1.82 1.92
CA LYS A 55 -3.81 -0.71 1.01
C LYS A 55 -2.93 -0.66 -0.24
N LEU A 56 -1.68 -1.11 -0.15
CA LEU A 56 -0.81 -1.33 -1.31
C LEU A 56 -1.34 -2.48 -2.18
N ALA A 57 -1.80 -3.57 -1.56
CA ALA A 57 -2.35 -4.73 -2.26
C ALA A 57 -3.57 -4.39 -3.15
N HIS A 58 -4.38 -3.40 -2.77
CA HIS A 58 -5.57 -2.99 -3.53
C HIS A 58 -5.32 -1.92 -4.60
N LYS A 59 -4.17 -1.22 -4.61
CA LYS A 59 -3.94 -0.11 -5.55
C LYS A 59 -3.43 -0.54 -6.93
N SER A 60 -2.95 -1.77 -7.07
CA SER A 60 -2.57 -2.38 -8.35
C SER A 60 -3.39 -3.65 -8.58
N ASN A 61 -4.16 -3.70 -9.67
CA ASN A 61 -5.01 -4.84 -10.05
C ASN A 61 -4.24 -6.11 -10.50
N HIS A 62 -2.99 -6.31 -10.04
CA HIS A 62 -2.23 -7.53 -10.27
C HIS A 62 -2.36 -8.48 -9.07
N PRO A 63 -2.71 -9.76 -9.27
CA PRO A 63 -2.86 -10.74 -8.17
C PRO A 63 -1.57 -10.99 -7.37
N GLN A 64 -0.41 -10.59 -7.89
CA GLN A 64 0.88 -10.61 -7.20
C GLN A 64 0.86 -9.79 -5.90
N PHE A 65 0.16 -8.65 -5.91
CA PHE A 65 0.05 -7.75 -4.76
C PHE A 65 -0.91 -8.26 -3.68
N GLN A 66 -1.80 -9.21 -4.02
CA GLN A 66 -2.70 -9.86 -3.06
C GLN A 66 -1.95 -10.71 -2.02
N LEU A 67 -0.79 -11.28 -2.40
CA LEU A 67 0.06 -12.06 -1.49
C LEU A 67 0.62 -11.19 -0.35
N VAL A 68 0.97 -9.93 -0.64
CA VAL A 68 1.42 -8.94 0.35
C VAL A 68 0.31 -8.65 1.38
N GLY A 69 -0.94 -8.55 0.92
CA GLY A 69 -2.10 -8.40 1.80
C GLY A 69 -2.32 -9.61 2.72
N ILE A 70 -2.27 -10.83 2.15
CA ILE A 70 -2.41 -12.09 2.92
C ILE A 70 -1.30 -12.21 3.97
N LEU A 71 -0.05 -11.87 3.62
CA LEU A 71 1.08 -11.96 4.54
C LEU A 71 0.99 -10.95 5.70
N SER A 72 0.41 -9.77 5.46
CA SER A 72 0.08 -8.79 6.50
C SER A 72 -1.03 -9.27 7.43
N LEU A 73 -2.06 -9.92 6.87
CA LEU A 73 -3.15 -10.52 7.67
C LEU A 73 -2.64 -11.67 8.55
N LEU A 74 -1.69 -12.47 8.04
CA LEU A 74 -0.98 -13.49 8.81
C LEU A 74 -0.11 -12.88 9.93
N ALA A 75 0.63 -11.80 9.63
CA ALA A 75 1.44 -11.10 10.62
C ALA A 75 0.59 -10.59 11.80
N LEU A 76 -0.60 -10.04 11.49
CA LEU A 76 -1.55 -9.55 12.49
C LEU A 76 -2.13 -10.68 13.36
N PHE A 77 -2.48 -11.83 12.77
CA PHE A 77 -2.97 -12.97 13.53
C PHE A 77 -1.88 -13.59 14.43
N THR A 78 -0.67 -13.77 13.91
CA THR A 78 0.42 -14.46 14.62
C THR A 78 1.23 -13.55 15.55
N HIS A 79 1.12 -12.22 15.46
CA HIS A 79 1.93 -11.25 16.21
C HIS A 79 3.46 -11.44 16.04
N ASN A 80 3.88 -12.02 14.91
CA ASN A 80 5.29 -12.28 14.61
C ASN A 80 5.78 -11.34 13.51
N GLY A 81 6.67 -10.41 13.88
CA GLY A 81 7.23 -9.39 12.98
C GLY A 81 8.00 -9.94 11.77
N LEU A 82 8.39 -11.23 11.78
CA LEU A 82 9.03 -11.87 10.63
C LEU A 82 8.13 -11.82 9.37
N PHE A 83 6.81 -11.98 9.54
CA PHE A 83 5.86 -11.90 8.42
C PHE A 83 5.70 -10.46 7.90
N TRP A 84 5.79 -9.45 8.78
CA TRP A 84 5.78 -8.04 8.38
C TRP A 84 7.06 -7.65 7.62
N VAL A 85 8.23 -8.09 8.08
CA VAL A 85 9.51 -7.91 7.35
C VAL A 85 9.44 -8.59 5.98
N ALA A 86 8.93 -9.82 5.91
CA ALA A 86 8.75 -10.54 4.65
C ALA A 86 7.76 -9.82 3.72
N ALA A 87 6.67 -9.25 4.23
CA ALA A 87 5.70 -8.49 3.43
C ALA A 87 6.31 -7.23 2.81
N ILE A 88 7.14 -6.50 3.57
CA ILE A 88 7.87 -5.34 3.05
C ILE A 88 8.93 -5.76 2.03
N LEU A 89 9.67 -6.85 2.29
CA LEU A 89 10.70 -7.34 1.37
C LEU A 89 10.08 -7.77 0.02
N VAL A 90 8.96 -8.49 0.05
CA VAL A 90 8.21 -8.88 -1.15
C VAL A 90 7.58 -7.66 -1.85
N ALA A 91 7.07 -6.68 -1.11
CA ALA A 91 6.51 -5.45 -1.69
C ALA A 91 7.60 -4.57 -2.36
N GLY A 92 8.82 -4.57 -1.82
CA GLY A 92 9.96 -3.85 -2.39
C GLY A 92 10.52 -4.49 -3.66
N PHE A 93 10.47 -5.83 -3.76
CA PHE A 93 10.83 -6.58 -4.97
C PHE A 93 9.61 -6.88 -5.82
N GLN A 94 9.13 -5.87 -6.55
CA GLN A 94 8.15 -6.06 -7.62
C GLN A 94 8.74 -6.98 -8.71
N PHE A 95 8.33 -8.24 -8.72
CA PHE A 95 8.61 -9.16 -9.82
C PHE A 95 7.88 -8.68 -11.08
N PRO A 96 8.58 -8.36 -12.18
CA PRO A 96 7.94 -7.96 -13.43
C PRO A 96 6.94 -9.00 -13.95
N ASP A 97 5.93 -8.56 -14.70
CA ASP A 97 5.09 -9.51 -15.45
C ASP A 97 5.89 -10.10 -16.61
N PHE A 98 6.49 -11.26 -16.36
CA PHE A 98 7.22 -12.04 -17.36
C PHE A 98 6.30 -12.78 -18.34
N SER A 99 4.99 -12.86 -18.08
CA SER A 99 4.05 -13.59 -18.95
C SER A 99 3.69 -12.80 -20.20
N SER A 100 3.48 -11.48 -20.09
CA SER A 100 3.17 -10.61 -21.22
C SER A 100 4.28 -10.61 -22.30
N PRO A 101 5.59 -10.47 -21.97
CA PRO A 101 6.67 -10.61 -22.95
C PRO A 101 6.75 -11.98 -23.61
N LEU A 102 6.62 -13.07 -22.84
CA LEU A 102 6.64 -14.44 -23.38
C LEU A 102 5.50 -14.70 -24.35
N ARG A 103 4.31 -14.15 -24.05
CA ARG A 103 3.14 -14.27 -24.92
C ARG A 103 3.29 -13.44 -26.20
N ALA A 104 3.87 -12.25 -26.11
CA ALA A 104 4.22 -11.43 -27.29
C ALA A 104 5.26 -12.13 -28.20
N ILE A 105 6.20 -12.88 -27.63
CA ILE A 105 7.16 -13.70 -28.41
C ILE A 105 6.44 -14.86 -29.10
N ALA A 106 5.53 -15.57 -28.41
CA ALA A 106 4.74 -16.64 -29.01
C ALA A 106 3.88 -16.13 -30.19
N ASP A 107 3.14 -15.02 -29.99
CA ASP A 107 2.34 -14.39 -31.04
C ASP A 107 3.21 -13.91 -32.22
N ALA A 108 4.43 -13.44 -31.98
CA ALA A 108 5.36 -13.02 -33.02
C ALA A 108 5.87 -14.20 -33.86
N ILE A 109 6.14 -15.34 -33.24
CA ILE A 109 6.57 -16.58 -33.92
C ILE A 109 5.43 -17.15 -34.77
N ASP A 110 4.21 -17.24 -34.22
CA ASP A 110 3.03 -17.76 -34.93
C ASP A 110 2.68 -16.90 -36.16
N ARG A 111 2.79 -15.57 -36.01
CA ARG A 111 2.65 -14.61 -37.13
C ARG A 111 3.74 -14.74 -38.19
N ASN A 112 4.95 -15.19 -37.83
CA ASN A 112 6.01 -15.41 -38.82
C ASN A 112 5.79 -16.70 -39.60
N GLY A 113 5.54 -17.82 -38.90
CA GLY A 113 5.22 -19.10 -39.53
C GLY A 113 3.98 -19.01 -40.45
N SER A 114 2.98 -18.22 -40.06
CA SER A 114 1.79 -17.97 -40.88
C SER A 114 2.06 -17.11 -42.14
N ARG A 115 3.12 -16.31 -42.16
CA ARG A 115 3.50 -15.51 -43.35
C ARG A 115 4.21 -16.34 -44.40
N ASP A 116 5.07 -17.26 -43.99
CA ASP A 116 5.79 -18.17 -44.89
C ASP A 116 4.84 -19.17 -45.58
N ALA A 117 3.65 -19.42 -45.00
CA ALA A 117 2.60 -20.25 -45.58
C ALA A 117 1.69 -19.54 -46.60
N ALA A 118 1.80 -18.22 -46.79
CA ALA A 118 0.89 -17.42 -47.62
C ALA A 118 1.62 -16.64 -48.73
N PRO A 119 1.83 -17.24 -49.92
CA PRO A 119 2.36 -16.51 -51.06
C PRO A 119 1.31 -15.52 -51.60
N ASN A 120 1.64 -14.23 -51.52
CA ASN A 120 1.05 -13.14 -52.31
C ASN A 120 -0.47 -12.87 -52.16
N ALA A 121 -0.80 -11.97 -51.23
CA ALA A 121 -2.08 -11.23 -51.25
C ALA A 121 -1.88 -9.78 -50.76
N GLN A 122 -0.98 -9.03 -51.42
CA GLN A 122 -0.82 -7.59 -51.16
C GLN A 122 -0.88 -6.80 -52.47
N THR A 123 -2.10 -6.72 -53.04
CA THR A 123 -2.40 -5.87 -54.19
C THR A 123 -3.73 -5.15 -53.98
N SER A 124 -3.65 -3.83 -53.83
CA SER A 124 -4.68 -2.82 -54.12
C SER A 124 -6.09 -2.95 -53.51
N GLN A 125 -6.31 -2.24 -52.41
CA GLN A 125 -7.58 -1.52 -52.18
C GLN A 125 -7.27 -0.08 -51.73
N ASN A 126 -6.99 0.78 -52.71
CA ASN A 126 -7.00 2.25 -52.57
C ASN A 126 -7.18 2.90 -53.96
N SER A 127 -8.17 2.42 -54.71
CA SER A 127 -8.57 2.94 -56.03
C SER A 127 -10.07 2.75 -56.25
N GLU A 128 -10.91 3.50 -55.53
CA GLU A 128 -12.37 3.49 -55.71
C GLU A 128 -12.91 4.86 -56.19
N THR A 129 -12.84 5.07 -57.50
CA THR A 129 -13.71 5.93 -58.34
C THR A 129 -13.33 5.64 -59.80
N PRO A 130 -14.23 5.58 -60.81
CA PRO A 130 -15.57 6.19 -60.93
C PRO A 130 -16.68 5.13 -61.23
N VAL A 131 -17.92 5.39 -61.67
CA VAL A 131 -18.63 6.59 -62.19
C VAL A 131 -20.12 6.52 -61.78
N THR A 132 -20.80 7.66 -61.62
CA THR A 132 -22.24 7.79 -61.93
C THR A 132 -22.44 9.00 -62.86
N PRO A 133 -23.08 8.86 -64.02
CA PRO A 133 -23.22 9.94 -64.99
C PRO A 133 -24.32 10.94 -64.60
N THR A 134 -24.03 12.24 -64.75
CA THR A 134 -25.03 13.32 -64.66
C THR A 134 -25.40 13.77 -66.07
N PRO A 135 -26.65 13.57 -66.55
CA PRO A 135 -27.03 13.92 -67.92
C PRO A 135 -27.78 15.26 -68.00
N LYS A 136 -27.06 16.34 -68.38
CA LYS A 136 -27.54 17.65 -68.90
C LYS A 136 -26.31 18.34 -69.56
N GLU A 137 -26.33 19.10 -70.65
CA GLU A 137 -27.31 19.37 -71.72
C GLU A 137 -26.52 20.13 -72.82
N THR A 138 -26.77 19.90 -74.11
CA THR A 138 -26.08 20.60 -75.22
C THR A 138 -26.88 21.81 -75.72
N SER A 139 -26.39 23.02 -75.47
CA SER A 139 -26.69 24.32 -76.13
C SER A 139 -25.81 25.38 -75.45
N ASP A 140 -25.24 26.41 -76.09
CA ASP A 140 -25.20 26.77 -77.52
C ASP A 140 -23.98 27.70 -77.76
N ALA A 141 -23.66 27.89 -79.05
CA ALA A 141 -22.98 29.03 -79.70
C ALA A 141 -22.00 29.94 -78.91
#